data_AF-A0A522CGQ5-F1
#
_entry.id   AF-A0A522CGQ5-F1
#
_cell.length_a   1.000
_cell.length_b   1.000
_cell.length_c   1.000
_cell.angle_alpha   90.00
_cell.angle_beta   90.00
_cell.angle_gamma   90.00
#
_symmetry.space_group_name_H-M   'P 1'
#
loop_
_entity.id
_entity.type
_entity.pdbx_description
1 polymer ?
#
loop_
_entity_poly.entity_id
_entity_poly.type
_entity_poly.pdbx_seq_one_letter_code
_entity_poly.pdbx_strand_id
1 'polypeptide(L)'
;MSHSVVLVLIPASTPTALVEDTVRDALAPFDENLEVPEHDEECYCVGRIAKDAGEAFACAQVGTWNALRASFAAKFPLPAGKHDFDLGETENDARRQAWAAHISDHQAIARQHAEAHPLAGKPDPECTDCSGGGTNKTTSNPRAKWDWFTIGGRWTGMLSGRDPADDPDNWEPCELCLGTPGKRNDTLGRGARAKDPNYGCNGCRPEKPGLKMKWRLKQDPGDVAPVSSFVSNGHVEKKDQIPFAILERDGTWSERGDMHWFGVVVGEKPRDEWKDAAEAILARNLDALAVVVDVHI
;
A
#
# COMPACT_ATOMS: atom_id res chain seq x y z
N MET A 1 -5.17 -5.53 4.70
CA MET A 1 -4.13 -6.26 3.98
C MET A 1 -3.57 -5.39 2.88
N SER A 2 -2.78 -4.42 3.34
CA SER A 2 -1.98 -3.49 2.56
C SER A 2 -0.63 -4.14 2.31
N HIS A 3 -0.07 -3.94 1.12
CA HIS A 3 1.27 -4.39 0.81
C HIS A 3 2.10 -3.23 0.32
N SER A 4 3.35 -3.19 0.74
CA SER A 4 4.31 -2.21 0.25
C SER A 4 5.68 -2.84 0.07
N VAL A 5 6.45 -2.30 -0.86
CA VAL A 5 7.83 -2.73 -1.06
C VAL A 5 8.78 -1.84 -0.26
N VAL A 6 9.65 -2.49 0.50
CA VAL A 6 10.70 -1.87 1.30
C VAL A 6 12.03 -2.34 0.75
N LEU A 7 12.96 -1.41 0.53
CA LEU A 7 14.37 -1.79 0.38
C LEU A 7 15.03 -1.78 1.77
N VAL A 8 15.44 -2.96 2.23
CA VAL A 8 16.25 -3.08 3.45
C VAL A 8 17.72 -3.04 3.04
N LEU A 9 18.44 -2.03 3.52
CA LEU A 9 19.85 -1.85 3.23
C LEU A 9 20.69 -2.59 4.28
N ILE A 10 21.51 -3.52 3.83
CA ILE A 10 22.39 -4.34 4.68
C ILE A 10 23.85 -4.18 4.26
N PRO A 11 24.83 -4.50 5.12
CA PRO A 11 26.25 -4.43 4.75
C PRO A 11 26.57 -5.24 3.49
N ALA A 12 27.38 -4.70 2.57
CA ALA A 12 27.76 -5.44 1.36
C ALA A 12 28.58 -6.71 1.61
N SER A 13 29.15 -6.84 2.80
CA SER A 13 29.85 -8.04 3.24
C SER A 13 28.94 -9.15 3.78
N THR A 14 27.63 -8.94 3.87
CA THR A 14 26.70 -9.94 4.42
C THR A 14 26.71 -11.20 3.55
N PRO A 15 27.08 -12.37 4.10
CA PRO A 15 27.03 -13.63 3.37
C PRO A 15 25.60 -13.95 2.94
N THR A 16 25.41 -14.52 1.74
CA THR A 16 24.09 -14.89 1.21
C THR A 16 23.27 -15.72 2.20
N ALA A 17 23.90 -16.65 2.92
CA ALA A 17 23.24 -17.51 3.91
C ALA A 17 22.70 -16.76 5.14
N LEU A 18 23.14 -15.52 5.38
CA LEU A 18 22.74 -14.70 6.53
C LEU A 18 21.84 -13.52 6.12
N VAL A 19 21.51 -13.37 4.84
CA VAL A 19 20.68 -12.25 4.36
C VAL A 19 19.32 -12.24 5.03
N GLU A 20 18.65 -13.39 5.11
CA GLU A 20 17.32 -13.48 5.71
C GLU A 20 17.33 -13.10 7.20
N ASP A 21 18.29 -13.62 7.97
CA ASP A 21 18.44 -13.29 9.39
C ASP A 21 18.78 -11.81 9.59
N THR A 22 19.66 -11.25 8.75
CA THR A 22 20.03 -9.83 8.82
C THR A 22 18.83 -8.92 8.53
N VAL A 23 18.01 -9.28 7.53
CA VAL A 23 16.79 -8.53 7.20
C VAL A 23 15.76 -8.63 8.33
N ARG A 24 15.59 -9.83 8.89
CA ARG A 24 14.69 -10.07 10.03
C ARG A 24 15.09 -9.24 11.25
N ASP A 25 16.37 -9.22 11.58
CA ASP A 25 16.90 -8.44 12.71
C ASP A 25 16.72 -6.93 12.49
N ALA A 26 16.94 -6.46 11.26
CA ALA A 26 16.72 -5.05 10.90
C ALA A 26 15.24 -4.64 11.02
N LEU A 27 14.33 -5.53 10.63
CA LEU A 27 12.88 -5.27 10.63
C LEU A 27 12.22 -5.48 12.01
N ALA A 28 12.83 -6.26 12.91
CA ALA A 28 12.25 -6.63 14.21
C ALA A 28 11.72 -5.43 15.04
N PRO A 29 12.36 -4.25 15.09
CA PRO A 29 11.82 -3.10 15.82
C PRO A 29 10.50 -2.54 15.27
N PHE A 30 10.10 -2.95 14.08
CA PHE A 30 8.91 -2.48 13.35
C PHE A 30 7.81 -3.54 13.25
N ASP A 31 7.97 -4.69 13.91
CA ASP A 31 6.94 -5.73 14.00
C ASP A 31 5.73 -5.21 14.80
N GLU A 32 4.53 -5.29 14.22
CA GLU A 32 3.27 -4.96 14.88
C GLU A 32 3.01 -5.86 16.08
N ASN A 33 3.49 -7.10 16.02
CA ASN A 33 3.34 -8.09 17.10
C ASN A 33 4.39 -7.93 18.21
N LEU A 34 5.31 -6.98 18.10
CA LEU A 34 6.25 -6.65 19.17
C LEU A 34 5.51 -5.93 20.29
N GLU A 35 5.25 -6.64 21.39
CA GLU A 35 4.75 -5.99 22.61
C GLU A 35 5.85 -5.11 23.22
N VAL A 36 5.51 -3.84 23.45
CA VAL A 36 6.37 -2.85 24.11
C VAL A 36 5.84 -2.52 25.50
N PRO A 37 6.63 -1.89 26.39
CA PRO A 37 6.13 -1.40 27.65
C PRO A 37 4.87 -0.55 27.50
N GLU A 38 3.95 -0.69 28.44
CA GLU A 38 2.70 0.03 28.44
C GLU A 38 2.93 1.54 28.34
N HIS A 39 2.23 2.18 27.41
CA HIS A 39 2.26 3.61 27.19
C HIS A 39 0.88 4.15 26.86
N ASP A 40 0.77 5.48 26.89
CA ASP A 40 -0.43 6.21 26.53
C ASP A 40 -0.51 6.43 25.02
N GLU A 41 -1.68 6.15 24.45
CA GLU A 41 -2.03 6.45 23.06
C GLU A 41 -3.31 7.29 23.01
N GLU A 42 -3.39 8.22 22.06
CA GLU A 42 -4.61 9.00 21.83
C GLU A 42 -5.75 8.06 21.39
N CYS A 43 -6.90 8.16 22.06
CA CYS A 43 -8.06 7.36 21.71
C CYS A 43 -8.61 7.80 20.34
N TYR A 44 -8.98 6.84 19.48
CA TYR A 44 -9.59 7.12 18.16
C TYR A 44 -10.83 8.03 18.23
N CYS A 45 -11.48 8.14 19.39
CA CYS A 45 -12.66 8.98 19.57
C CYS A 45 -12.36 10.48 19.57
N VAL A 46 -11.11 10.89 19.78
CA VAL A 46 -10.71 12.29 19.90
C VAL A 46 -11.02 13.04 18.59
N GLY A 47 -11.87 14.06 18.71
CA GLY A 47 -12.33 14.87 17.58
C GLY A 47 -13.32 14.17 16.63
N ARG A 48 -13.67 12.90 16.86
CA ARG A 48 -14.55 12.11 15.98
C ARG A 48 -15.93 12.77 15.82
N ILE A 49 -16.57 13.17 16.91
CA ILE A 49 -17.90 13.82 16.87
C ILE A 49 -17.88 15.08 16.01
N ALA A 50 -16.85 15.91 16.18
CA ALA A 50 -16.69 17.14 15.39
C ALA A 50 -16.49 16.85 13.91
N LYS A 51 -15.65 15.85 13.57
CA LYS A 51 -15.42 15.40 12.19
C LYS A 51 -16.71 14.87 11.55
N ASP A 52 -17.45 14.01 12.25
CA ASP A 52 -18.72 13.45 11.77
C ASP A 52 -19.77 14.55 11.53
N ALA A 53 -19.86 15.53 12.43
CA ALA A 53 -20.75 16.69 12.27
C ALA A 53 -20.35 17.57 11.08
N GLY A 54 -19.05 17.81 10.90
CA GLY A 54 -18.51 18.53 9.75
C GLY A 54 -18.81 17.83 8.42
N GLU A 55 -18.62 16.52 8.37
CA GLU A 55 -18.91 15.69 7.19
C GLU A 55 -20.40 15.71 6.83
N ALA A 56 -21.28 15.56 7.82
CA ALA A 56 -22.72 15.65 7.63
C ALA A 56 -23.15 17.04 7.11
N PHE A 57 -22.54 18.10 7.66
CA PHE A 57 -22.80 19.47 7.21
C PHE A 57 -22.34 19.70 5.76
N ALA A 58 -21.13 19.26 5.40
CA ALA A 58 -20.63 19.36 4.03
C ALA A 58 -21.51 18.58 3.04
N CYS A 59 -21.90 17.36 3.38
CA CYS A 59 -22.84 16.56 2.59
C CYS A 59 -24.15 17.30 2.31
N ALA A 60 -24.67 18.06 3.28
CA ALA A 60 -25.90 18.84 3.13
C ALA A 60 -25.72 20.09 2.26
N GLN A 61 -24.53 20.70 2.27
CA GLN A 61 -24.25 21.96 1.55
C GLN A 61 -23.84 21.74 0.10
N VAL A 62 -22.94 20.80 -0.16
CA VAL A 62 -22.30 20.62 -1.48
C VAL A 62 -22.52 19.24 -2.10
N GLY A 63 -23.18 18.35 -1.37
CA GLY A 63 -23.63 17.04 -1.84
C GLY A 63 -22.90 15.87 -1.19
N THR A 64 -23.53 14.71 -1.24
CA THR A 64 -22.97 13.48 -0.66
C THR A 64 -21.80 12.94 -1.47
N TRP A 65 -20.95 12.12 -0.87
CA TRP A 65 -19.87 11.42 -1.58
C TRP A 65 -20.34 10.65 -2.82
N ASN A 66 -21.55 10.07 -2.79
CA ASN A 66 -22.09 9.39 -3.96
C ASN A 66 -22.42 10.36 -5.10
N ALA A 67 -22.97 11.53 -4.78
CA ALA A 67 -23.22 12.58 -5.78
C ALA A 67 -21.92 13.19 -6.31
N LEU A 68 -20.92 13.40 -5.45
CA LEU A 68 -19.60 13.90 -5.85
C LEU A 68 -18.87 12.89 -6.75
N ARG A 69 -18.88 11.60 -6.41
CA ARG A 69 -18.31 10.54 -7.27
C ARG A 69 -19.04 10.45 -8.62
N ALA A 70 -20.37 10.52 -8.62
CA ALA A 70 -21.16 10.48 -9.85
C ALA A 70 -20.88 11.67 -10.76
N SER A 71 -20.84 12.89 -10.21
CA SER A 71 -20.52 14.10 -10.97
C SER A 71 -19.08 14.09 -11.49
N PHE A 72 -18.13 13.58 -10.71
CA PHE A 72 -16.76 13.40 -11.15
C PHE A 72 -16.67 12.39 -12.30
N ALA A 73 -17.31 11.23 -12.18
CA ALA A 73 -17.34 10.22 -13.24
C ALA A 73 -17.97 10.73 -14.54
N ALA A 74 -18.98 11.61 -14.46
CA ALA A 74 -19.58 12.26 -15.61
C ALA A 74 -18.63 13.26 -16.29
N LYS A 75 -17.82 13.99 -15.51
CA LYS A 75 -16.86 14.99 -16.02
C LYS A 75 -15.58 14.36 -16.54
N PHE A 76 -15.17 13.24 -15.95
CA PHE A 76 -13.95 12.51 -16.26
C PHE A 76 -14.29 11.04 -16.53
N PRO A 77 -14.90 10.72 -17.68
CA PRO A 77 -15.27 9.35 -18.02
C PRO A 77 -14.02 8.50 -18.28
N LEU A 78 -14.07 7.23 -17.87
CA LEU A 78 -13.04 6.25 -18.19
C LEU A 78 -13.27 5.66 -19.59
N PRO A 79 -12.20 5.17 -20.26
CA PRO A 79 -12.37 4.40 -21.48
C PRO A 79 -13.27 3.18 -21.26
N ALA A 80 -13.98 2.76 -22.31
CA ALA A 80 -14.92 1.64 -22.21
C ALA A 80 -14.23 0.37 -21.69
N GLY A 81 -14.78 -0.21 -20.62
CA GLY A 81 -14.25 -1.42 -19.99
C GLY A 81 -12.96 -1.24 -19.19
N LYS A 82 -12.55 0.01 -18.93
CA LYS A 82 -11.38 0.32 -18.08
C LYS A 82 -11.84 0.84 -16.71
N HIS A 83 -11.08 0.48 -15.69
CA HIS A 83 -11.14 1.01 -14.34
C HIS A 83 -9.93 1.93 -14.08
N ASP A 84 -9.96 2.71 -12.99
CA ASP A 84 -8.85 3.60 -12.61
C ASP A 84 -7.51 2.82 -12.52
N PHE A 85 -7.53 1.60 -11.98
CA PHE A 85 -6.33 0.76 -11.88
C PHE A 85 -5.79 0.25 -13.22
N ASP A 86 -6.57 0.35 -14.31
CA ASP A 86 -6.13 -0.02 -15.66
C ASP A 86 -5.41 1.13 -16.39
N LEU A 87 -5.43 2.34 -15.82
CA LEU A 87 -4.78 3.51 -16.39
C LEU A 87 -3.28 3.51 -16.10
N GLY A 88 -2.50 4.12 -16.99
CA GLY A 88 -1.09 4.40 -16.74
C GLY A 88 -0.92 5.33 -15.53
N GLU A 89 0.23 5.25 -14.86
CA GLU A 89 0.46 5.98 -13.60
C GLU A 89 0.30 7.51 -13.77
N THR A 90 0.80 8.10 -14.86
CA THR A 90 0.64 9.54 -15.15
C THR A 90 -0.82 9.95 -15.28
N GLU A 91 -1.64 9.12 -15.92
CA GLU A 91 -3.07 9.38 -16.10
C GLU A 91 -3.81 9.26 -14.76
N ASN A 92 -3.44 8.26 -13.97
CA ASN A 92 -3.93 8.09 -12.60
C ASN A 92 -3.59 9.28 -11.70
N ASP A 93 -2.37 9.80 -11.76
CA ASP A 93 -1.97 10.97 -10.97
C ASP A 93 -2.74 12.23 -11.36
N ALA A 94 -2.90 12.50 -12.66
CA ALA A 94 -3.71 13.60 -13.15
C ALA A 94 -5.17 13.49 -12.68
N ARG A 95 -5.72 12.27 -12.68
CA ARG A 95 -7.08 12.00 -12.22
C ARG A 95 -7.24 12.16 -10.71
N ARG A 96 -6.25 11.75 -9.90
CA ARG A 96 -6.21 12.00 -8.44
C ARG A 96 -6.19 13.48 -8.13
N GLN A 97 -5.37 14.27 -8.85
CA GLN A 97 -5.35 15.73 -8.71
C GLN A 97 -6.69 16.35 -9.08
N ALA A 98 -7.32 15.89 -10.18
CA ALA A 98 -8.64 16.35 -10.58
C ALA A 98 -9.71 15.99 -9.53
N TRP A 99 -9.65 14.80 -8.93
CA TRP A 99 -10.55 14.40 -7.85
C TRP A 99 -10.36 15.27 -6.61
N ALA A 100 -9.12 15.49 -6.18
CA ALA A 100 -8.79 16.35 -5.05
C ALA A 100 -9.33 17.78 -5.24
N ALA A 101 -9.17 18.35 -6.44
CA ALA A 101 -9.75 19.64 -6.78
C ALA A 101 -11.29 19.61 -6.75
N HIS A 102 -11.90 18.53 -7.28
CA HIS A 102 -13.37 18.36 -7.35
C HIS A 102 -14.03 18.27 -5.96
N ILE A 103 -13.33 17.75 -4.95
CA ILE A 103 -13.87 17.58 -3.59
C ILE A 103 -13.37 18.66 -2.61
N SER A 104 -12.59 19.63 -3.09
CA SER A 104 -11.93 20.62 -2.24
C SER A 104 -12.91 21.44 -1.40
N ASP A 105 -14.02 21.88 -1.98
CA ASP A 105 -15.07 22.62 -1.27
C ASP A 105 -15.72 21.77 -0.16
N HIS A 106 -16.03 20.51 -0.45
CA HIS A 106 -16.58 19.57 0.53
C HIS A 106 -15.63 19.41 1.72
N GLN A 107 -14.35 19.17 1.44
CA GLN A 107 -13.33 19.00 2.47
C GLN A 107 -13.11 20.29 3.28
N ALA A 108 -13.09 21.45 2.63
CA ALA A 108 -12.92 22.74 3.30
C ALA A 108 -14.09 23.06 4.23
N ILE A 109 -15.33 22.85 3.76
CA ILE A 109 -16.55 23.06 4.56
C ILE A 109 -16.59 22.09 5.74
N ALA A 110 -16.31 20.80 5.51
CA ALA A 110 -16.30 19.79 6.55
C ALA A 110 -15.29 20.15 7.65
N ARG A 111 -14.06 20.51 7.25
CA ARG A 111 -12.99 20.91 8.17
C ARG A 111 -13.38 22.16 8.97
N GLN A 112 -13.84 23.23 8.32
CA GLN A 112 -14.22 24.47 8.98
C GLN A 112 -15.33 24.25 10.01
N HIS A 113 -16.35 23.44 9.66
CA HIS A 113 -17.44 23.13 10.57
C HIS A 113 -16.97 22.25 11.74
N ALA A 114 -16.10 21.28 11.49
CA ALA A 114 -15.50 20.46 12.53
C ALA A 114 -14.65 21.28 13.51
N GLU A 115 -13.83 22.22 13.01
CA GLU A 115 -13.01 23.11 13.83
C GLU A 115 -13.84 24.05 14.72
N ALA A 116 -15.00 24.49 14.23
CA ALA A 116 -15.93 25.34 14.99
C ALA A 116 -16.81 24.55 16.00
N HIS A 117 -16.80 23.22 15.96
CA HIS A 117 -17.65 22.40 16.80
C HIS A 117 -17.22 22.46 18.27
N PRO A 118 -18.14 22.48 19.26
CA PRO A 118 -17.78 22.53 20.69
C PRO A 118 -16.89 21.38 21.19
N LEU A 119 -16.90 20.25 20.46
CA LEU A 119 -16.09 19.06 20.70
C LEU A 119 -14.91 18.90 19.72
N ALA A 120 -14.50 19.98 19.03
CA ALA A 120 -13.30 19.97 18.20
C ALA A 120 -12.07 19.55 19.04
N GLY A 121 -11.37 18.50 18.59
CA GLY A 121 -10.21 17.94 19.29
C GLY A 121 -10.48 17.39 20.69
N LYS A 122 -11.75 17.20 21.08
CA LYS A 122 -12.11 16.62 22.39
C LYS A 122 -12.52 15.16 22.25
N PRO A 123 -12.29 14.33 23.28
CA PRO A 123 -12.81 12.97 23.29
C PRO A 123 -14.34 12.97 23.30
N ASP A 124 -14.88 11.88 22.78
CA ASP A 124 -16.29 11.55 22.96
C ASP A 124 -16.54 11.23 24.44
N PRO A 125 -17.38 12.01 25.15
CA PRO A 125 -17.65 11.80 26.58
C PRO A 125 -18.25 10.42 26.89
N GLU A 126 -18.89 9.80 25.91
CA GLU A 126 -19.56 8.50 26.03
C GLU A 126 -18.70 7.35 25.45
N CYS A 127 -17.44 7.60 25.07
CA CYS A 127 -16.56 6.56 24.56
C CYS A 127 -16.27 5.52 25.65
N THR A 128 -16.66 4.27 25.39
CA THR A 128 -16.46 3.15 26.33
C THR A 128 -15.00 2.75 26.46
N ASP A 129 -14.18 2.99 25.44
CA ASP A 129 -12.80 2.51 25.40
C ASP A 129 -11.89 3.40 26.27
N CYS A 130 -12.03 4.72 26.17
CA CYS A 130 -11.26 5.67 26.99
C CYS A 130 -12.06 6.27 28.17
N SER A 131 -13.32 5.87 28.36
CA SER A 131 -14.23 6.42 29.38
C SER A 131 -14.31 7.96 29.35
N GLY A 132 -14.30 8.55 28.15
CA GLY A 132 -14.31 10.00 27.94
C GLY A 132 -12.98 10.71 28.25
N GLY A 133 -11.92 9.98 28.63
CA GLY A 133 -10.61 10.53 28.96
C GLY A 133 -9.75 10.91 27.75
N GLY A 134 -10.03 10.33 26.57
CA GLY A 134 -9.29 10.60 25.33
C GLY A 134 -7.94 9.90 25.19
N THR A 135 -7.57 9.06 26.16
CA THR A 135 -6.31 8.31 26.14
C THR A 135 -6.58 6.87 26.53
N ASN A 136 -5.92 5.94 25.82
CA ASN A 136 -5.94 4.51 26.10
C ASN A 136 -4.53 4.06 26.51
N LYS A 137 -4.44 3.06 27.39
CA LYS A 137 -3.21 2.32 27.64
C LYS A 137 -3.05 1.21 26.60
N THR A 138 -1.87 1.08 26.03
CA THR A 138 -1.57 0.04 25.05
C THR A 138 -0.15 -0.49 25.21
N THR A 139 0.07 -1.71 24.75
CA THR A 139 1.39 -2.35 24.59
C THR A 139 1.75 -2.54 23.11
N SER A 140 0.92 -2.04 22.18
CA SER A 140 1.15 -2.11 20.74
C SER A 140 2.40 -1.34 20.34
N ASN A 141 3.15 -1.82 19.34
CA ASN A 141 4.36 -1.14 18.89
C ASN A 141 4.05 0.19 18.18
N PRO A 142 4.42 1.37 18.70
CA PRO A 142 4.18 2.65 18.02
C PRO A 142 5.06 2.82 16.78
N ARG A 143 6.05 1.95 16.58
CA ARG A 143 6.90 1.89 15.38
C ARG A 143 6.44 0.82 14.40
N ALA A 144 5.28 0.19 14.60
CA ALA A 144 4.79 -0.86 13.73
C ALA A 144 4.75 -0.39 12.26
N LYS A 145 5.34 -1.20 11.38
CA LYS A 145 5.29 -1.04 9.92
C LYS A 145 4.92 -2.33 9.19
N TRP A 146 4.88 -3.46 9.92
CA TRP A 146 4.50 -4.74 9.35
C TRP A 146 3.96 -5.73 10.39
N ASP A 147 3.01 -6.60 10.02
CA ASP A 147 2.58 -7.79 10.78
C ASP A 147 3.13 -9.09 10.18
N TRP A 148 3.55 -9.06 8.92
CA TRP A 148 4.24 -10.12 8.19
C TRP A 148 5.12 -9.56 7.07
N PHE A 149 6.19 -10.26 6.70
CA PHE A 149 7.00 -9.91 5.53
C PHE A 149 7.55 -11.13 4.78
N THR A 150 7.97 -10.92 3.54
CA THR A 150 8.79 -11.87 2.77
C THR A 150 9.78 -11.14 1.88
N ILE A 151 10.97 -11.71 1.69
CA ILE A 151 11.93 -11.23 0.69
C ILE A 151 11.35 -11.45 -0.71
N GLY A 152 11.47 -10.44 -1.58
CA GLY A 152 10.90 -10.34 -2.91
C GLY A 152 9.38 -10.16 -2.87
N GLY A 153 8.66 -11.26 -2.60
CA GLY A 153 7.19 -11.29 -2.60
C GLY A 153 6.62 -10.84 -3.95
N ARG A 154 5.62 -9.96 -3.94
CA ARG A 154 5.01 -9.40 -5.17
C ARG A 154 5.98 -8.59 -6.02
N TRP A 155 7.09 -8.14 -5.43
CA TRP A 155 8.12 -7.34 -6.08
C TRP A 155 9.37 -8.15 -6.40
N THR A 156 9.28 -9.48 -6.39
CA THR A 156 10.42 -10.31 -6.80
C THR A 156 10.84 -9.97 -8.24
N GLY A 157 12.14 -9.79 -8.46
CA GLY A 157 12.71 -9.34 -9.74
C GLY A 157 12.73 -7.82 -9.92
N MET A 158 12.27 -7.01 -8.96
CA MET A 158 12.26 -5.54 -9.04
C MET A 158 13.65 -4.94 -9.37
N LEU A 159 14.71 -5.41 -8.71
CA LEU A 159 16.05 -4.86 -8.94
C LEU A 159 16.70 -5.41 -10.22
N SER A 160 16.44 -6.67 -10.58
CA SER A 160 16.96 -7.29 -11.80
C SER A 160 16.17 -6.91 -13.06
N GLY A 161 14.94 -6.41 -12.92
CA GLY A 161 14.00 -6.16 -14.00
C GLY A 161 13.38 -7.42 -14.61
N ARG A 162 13.47 -8.56 -13.92
CA ARG A 162 12.84 -9.81 -14.34
C ARG A 162 11.34 -9.76 -14.00
N ASP A 163 10.49 -10.17 -14.93
CA ASP A 163 9.07 -10.36 -14.64
C ASP A 163 8.86 -11.74 -13.98
N PRO A 164 8.33 -11.82 -12.74
CA PRO A 164 8.01 -13.10 -12.11
C PRO A 164 7.02 -13.96 -12.91
N ALA A 165 6.21 -13.36 -13.79
CA ALA A 165 5.30 -14.08 -14.67
C ALA A 165 6.02 -15.00 -15.68
N ASP A 166 7.30 -14.74 -15.95
CA ASP A 166 8.12 -15.54 -16.86
C ASP A 166 8.58 -16.86 -16.24
N ASP A 167 8.64 -16.98 -14.91
CA ASP A 167 9.03 -18.23 -14.25
C ASP A 167 7.82 -19.20 -14.18
N PRO A 168 7.88 -20.39 -14.82
CA PRO A 168 6.78 -21.35 -14.77
C PRO A 168 6.50 -21.87 -13.34
N ASP A 169 7.49 -21.85 -12.44
CA ASP A 169 7.31 -22.28 -11.05
C ASP A 169 6.45 -21.32 -10.24
N ASN A 170 6.24 -20.10 -10.73
CA ASN A 170 5.36 -19.11 -10.09
C ASN A 170 3.87 -19.32 -10.38
N TRP A 171 3.53 -20.33 -11.19
CA TRP A 171 2.15 -20.60 -11.58
C TRP A 171 1.61 -21.86 -10.93
N GLU A 172 0.31 -21.85 -10.61
CA GLU A 172 -0.41 -23.00 -10.12
C GLU A 172 -1.80 -23.09 -10.77
N PRO A 173 -2.41 -24.29 -10.84
CA PRO A 173 -3.78 -24.43 -11.30
C PRO A 173 -4.72 -23.49 -10.53
N CYS A 174 -5.49 -22.70 -11.27
CA CYS A 174 -6.44 -21.79 -10.65
C CYS A 174 -7.56 -22.59 -9.98
N GLU A 175 -7.76 -22.36 -8.69
CA GLU A 175 -8.76 -23.05 -7.88
C GLU A 175 -10.20 -22.68 -8.27
N LEU A 176 -10.42 -21.49 -8.85
CA LEU A 176 -11.76 -21.04 -9.24
C LEU A 176 -12.27 -21.79 -10.49
N CYS A 177 -11.36 -22.12 -11.41
CA CYS A 177 -11.70 -22.87 -12.63
C CYS A 177 -11.19 -24.31 -12.62
N LEU A 178 -10.53 -24.75 -11.54
CA LEU A 178 -9.90 -26.06 -11.40
C LEU A 178 -8.93 -26.38 -12.56
N GLY A 179 -8.14 -25.39 -12.98
CA GLY A 179 -7.21 -25.54 -14.11
C GLY A 179 -7.85 -25.49 -15.49
N THR A 180 -9.17 -25.32 -15.62
CA THR A 180 -9.83 -25.25 -16.93
C THR A 180 -9.52 -23.92 -17.63
N PRO A 181 -9.47 -23.87 -18.98
CA PRO A 181 -9.14 -22.64 -19.71
C PRO A 181 -10.22 -21.56 -19.53
N GLY A 182 -10.03 -20.70 -18.53
CA GLY A 182 -10.75 -19.44 -18.39
C GLY A 182 -12.23 -19.54 -18.02
N LYS A 183 -12.77 -20.70 -17.61
CA LYS A 183 -14.17 -20.83 -17.19
C LYS A 183 -14.28 -21.27 -15.73
N ARG A 184 -14.67 -20.33 -14.87
CA ARG A 184 -14.97 -20.62 -13.46
C ARG A 184 -16.05 -21.69 -13.36
N ASN A 185 -15.80 -22.82 -12.70
CA ASN A 185 -16.71 -23.97 -12.70
C ASN A 185 -17.34 -24.27 -11.33
N ASP A 186 -17.30 -23.31 -10.41
CA ASP A 186 -18.09 -23.36 -9.17
C ASP A 186 -19.53 -22.87 -9.40
N THR A 187 -20.36 -22.89 -8.34
CA THR A 187 -21.75 -22.44 -8.40
C THR A 187 -21.89 -20.99 -8.84
N LEU A 188 -20.96 -20.12 -8.43
CA LEU A 188 -20.94 -18.71 -8.82
C LEU A 188 -20.69 -18.55 -10.32
N GLY A 189 -19.68 -19.22 -10.87
CA GLY A 189 -19.36 -19.18 -12.29
C GLY A 189 -20.48 -19.73 -13.16
N ARG A 190 -21.14 -20.83 -12.75
CA ARG A 190 -22.32 -21.37 -13.45
C ARG A 190 -23.50 -20.41 -13.40
N GLY A 191 -23.77 -19.81 -12.25
CA GLY A 191 -24.86 -18.84 -12.07
C GLY A 191 -24.64 -17.55 -12.86
N ALA A 192 -23.41 -17.01 -12.86
CA ALA A 192 -23.05 -15.84 -13.64
C ALA A 192 -23.21 -16.10 -15.15
N ARG A 193 -22.85 -17.31 -15.62
CA ARG A 193 -23.05 -17.70 -17.03
C ARG A 193 -24.49 -17.83 -17.49
N ALA A 194 -25.45 -17.92 -16.57
CA ALA A 194 -26.86 -17.84 -16.93
C ALA A 194 -27.28 -16.41 -17.35
N LYS A 195 -26.55 -15.38 -16.88
CA LYS A 195 -26.79 -13.96 -17.21
C LYS A 195 -25.86 -13.46 -18.32
N ASP A 196 -24.60 -13.89 -18.29
CA ASP A 196 -23.58 -13.59 -19.30
C ASP A 196 -22.87 -14.88 -19.74
N PRO A 197 -23.23 -15.48 -20.88
CA PRO A 197 -22.60 -16.71 -21.37
C PRO A 197 -21.07 -16.64 -21.52
N ASN A 198 -20.52 -15.42 -21.65
CA ASN A 198 -19.09 -15.17 -21.78
C ASN A 198 -18.37 -15.01 -20.43
N TYR A 199 -19.08 -15.11 -19.30
CA TYR A 199 -18.49 -14.95 -17.98
C TYR A 199 -17.35 -15.95 -17.75
N GLY A 200 -16.14 -15.39 -17.70
CA GLY A 200 -14.88 -16.10 -17.55
C GLY A 200 -14.44 -16.30 -16.10
N CYS A 201 -13.22 -16.79 -15.94
CA CYS A 201 -12.53 -16.91 -14.67
C CYS A 201 -11.82 -15.58 -14.33
N ASN A 202 -12.19 -14.95 -13.22
CA ASN A 202 -11.56 -13.72 -12.74
C ASN A 202 -10.33 -13.96 -11.83
N GLY A 203 -10.00 -15.21 -11.51
CA GLY A 203 -8.78 -15.57 -10.78
C GLY A 203 -7.66 -16.08 -11.68
N CYS A 204 -7.93 -16.27 -12.96
CA CYS A 204 -6.98 -16.75 -13.95
C CYS A 204 -6.45 -15.55 -14.73
N ARG A 205 -5.19 -15.61 -15.16
CA ARG A 205 -4.63 -14.58 -16.04
C ARG A 205 -5.07 -14.83 -17.50
N PRO A 206 -5.51 -13.81 -18.26
CA PRO A 206 -5.91 -13.97 -19.66
C PRO A 206 -4.84 -14.62 -20.54
N GLU A 207 -3.58 -14.30 -20.29
CA GLU A 207 -2.39 -14.80 -20.99
C GLU A 207 -2.03 -16.25 -20.61
N LYS A 208 -2.50 -16.75 -19.45
CA LYS A 208 -2.32 -18.14 -19.01
C LYS A 208 -3.64 -18.72 -18.47
N PRO A 209 -4.64 -18.99 -19.35
CA PRO A 209 -5.94 -19.49 -18.93
C PRO A 209 -5.83 -20.78 -18.12
N GLY A 210 -6.54 -20.85 -17.00
CA GLY A 210 -6.48 -22.01 -16.10
C GLY A 210 -5.39 -21.93 -15.04
N LEU A 211 -4.45 -20.99 -15.16
CA LEU A 211 -3.40 -20.78 -14.16
C LEU A 211 -3.63 -19.46 -13.41
N LYS A 212 -3.26 -19.47 -12.14
CA LYS A 212 -3.09 -18.26 -11.33
C LYS A 212 -1.64 -18.16 -10.90
N MET A 213 -1.20 -16.95 -10.62
CA MET A 213 0.08 -16.74 -9.95
C MET A 213 -0.04 -17.26 -8.50
N LYS A 214 0.98 -17.95 -8.03
CA LYS A 214 1.08 -18.36 -6.62
C LYS A 214 1.10 -17.13 -5.72
N TRP A 215 0.52 -17.27 -4.53
CA TRP A 215 0.62 -16.24 -3.49
C TRP A 215 2.05 -16.07 -2.96
N ARG A 216 2.82 -17.17 -2.92
CA ARG A 216 4.26 -17.15 -2.62
C ARG A 216 5.02 -17.45 -3.90
N LEU A 217 5.65 -16.42 -4.44
CA LEU A 217 6.51 -16.55 -5.61
C LEU A 217 7.83 -17.22 -5.20
N LYS A 218 8.46 -17.87 -6.16
CA LYS A 218 9.82 -18.38 -6.04
C LYS A 218 10.76 -17.21 -5.80
N GLN A 219 11.62 -17.35 -4.79
CA GLN A 219 12.64 -16.36 -4.50
C GLN A 219 13.59 -16.20 -5.69
N ASP A 220 13.91 -14.95 -6.03
CA ASP A 220 14.86 -14.61 -7.08
C ASP A 220 16.18 -14.13 -6.45
N PRO A 221 17.35 -14.65 -6.86
CA PRO A 221 18.63 -14.11 -6.40
C PRO A 221 18.81 -12.61 -6.65
N GLY A 222 18.12 -12.06 -7.66
CA GLY A 222 18.06 -10.64 -7.97
C GLY A 222 17.20 -9.81 -7.03
N ASP A 223 16.56 -10.41 -6.03
CA ASP A 223 15.92 -9.68 -4.92
C ASP A 223 16.95 -9.10 -3.94
N VAL A 224 18.22 -9.47 -4.10
CA VAL A 224 19.36 -8.93 -3.37
C VAL A 224 20.37 -8.41 -4.38
N ALA A 225 20.65 -7.10 -4.36
CA ALA A 225 21.60 -6.51 -5.29
C ALA A 225 22.43 -5.39 -4.64
N PRO A 226 23.68 -5.16 -5.05
CA PRO A 226 24.42 -3.97 -4.66
C PRO A 226 23.64 -2.72 -5.05
N VAL A 227 23.53 -1.73 -4.16
CA VAL A 227 22.84 -0.47 -4.49
C VAL A 227 23.48 0.18 -5.73
N SER A 228 24.80 0.09 -5.86
CA SER A 228 25.55 0.59 -7.01
C SER A 228 25.22 -0.09 -8.35
N SER A 229 24.50 -1.22 -8.37
CA SER A 229 24.20 -1.94 -9.62
C SER A 229 22.95 -1.44 -10.33
N PHE A 230 22.13 -0.61 -9.69
CA PHE A 230 20.91 -0.04 -10.26
C PHE A 230 20.76 1.46 -9.98
N VAL A 231 21.81 2.08 -9.43
CA VAL A 231 21.91 3.52 -9.21
C VAL A 231 23.09 4.07 -10.00
N SER A 232 22.84 5.03 -10.88
CA SER A 232 23.83 5.69 -11.73
C SER A 232 23.78 7.20 -11.57
N ASN A 233 24.92 7.83 -11.28
CA ASN A 233 25.02 9.27 -11.00
C ASN A 233 24.01 9.77 -9.96
N GLY A 234 23.70 8.94 -8.96
CA GLY A 234 22.75 9.26 -7.90
C GLY A 234 21.27 9.03 -8.26
N HIS A 235 20.96 8.51 -9.45
CA HIS A 235 19.58 8.24 -9.88
C HIS A 235 19.32 6.75 -10.04
N VAL A 236 18.09 6.31 -9.77
CA VAL A 236 17.68 4.94 -10.10
C VAL A 236 17.55 4.79 -11.61
N GLU A 237 18.04 3.68 -12.15
CA GLU A 237 18.01 3.45 -13.60
C GLU A 237 16.59 3.26 -14.13
N LYS A 238 15.70 2.69 -13.30
CA LYS A 238 14.30 2.47 -13.66
C LYS A 238 13.35 2.97 -12.59
N LYS A 239 12.20 3.47 -13.03
CA LYS A 239 11.18 4.11 -12.19
C LYS A 239 10.50 3.13 -11.23
N ASP A 240 10.34 1.88 -11.64
CA ASP A 240 9.80 0.76 -10.87
C ASP A 240 10.76 0.26 -9.78
N GLN A 241 12.00 0.76 -9.73
CA GLN A 241 12.97 0.49 -8.66
C GLN A 241 12.88 1.46 -7.47
N ILE A 242 11.96 2.44 -7.51
CA ILE A 242 11.70 3.33 -6.37
C ILE A 242 10.76 2.62 -5.39
N PRO A 243 11.21 2.27 -4.17
CA PRO A 243 10.35 1.56 -3.23
C PRO A 243 9.35 2.47 -2.54
N PHE A 244 8.42 1.91 -1.78
CA PHE A 244 7.54 2.69 -0.91
C PHE A 244 8.28 3.19 0.34
N ALA A 245 9.18 2.37 0.89
CA ALA A 245 10.04 2.72 2.01
C ALA A 245 11.47 2.17 1.85
N ILE A 246 12.40 2.76 2.59
CA ILE A 246 13.79 2.31 2.71
C ILE A 246 14.12 2.22 4.19
N LEU A 247 14.66 1.09 4.62
CA LEU A 247 15.24 0.88 5.93
C LEU A 247 16.77 0.92 5.82
N GLU A 248 17.38 1.95 6.39
CA GLU A 248 18.83 2.12 6.39
C GLU A 248 19.52 1.24 7.45
N ARG A 249 20.84 1.05 7.30
CA ARG A 249 21.67 0.18 8.16
C ARG A 249 21.71 0.63 9.62
N ASP A 250 21.39 1.89 9.91
CA ASP A 250 21.34 2.46 11.26
C ASP A 250 19.95 2.31 11.93
N GLY A 251 18.99 1.70 11.23
CA GLY A 251 17.62 1.52 11.70
C GLY A 251 16.69 2.69 11.35
N THR A 252 17.13 3.66 10.55
CA THR A 252 16.28 4.76 10.07
C THR A 252 15.29 4.24 9.03
N TRP A 253 13.99 4.40 9.29
CA TRP A 253 12.90 4.10 8.35
C TRP A 253 12.47 5.38 7.64
N SER A 254 12.60 5.41 6.31
CA SER A 254 12.12 6.50 5.46
C SER A 254 11.06 5.97 4.51
N GLU A 255 9.90 6.63 4.41
CA GLU A 255 8.80 6.19 3.56
C GLU A 255 8.10 7.33 2.82
N ARG A 256 7.35 6.97 1.77
CA ARG A 256 6.54 7.92 0.99
C ARG A 256 5.41 8.54 1.81
N GLY A 257 4.80 7.77 2.69
CA GLY A 257 3.76 8.20 3.62
C GLY A 257 3.42 7.06 4.58
N ASP A 258 2.65 7.34 5.62
CA ASP A 258 2.30 6.34 6.62
C ASP A 258 1.30 5.34 6.04
N MET A 259 1.73 4.10 5.80
CA MET A 259 0.86 3.01 5.35
C MET A 259 0.03 2.48 6.50
N HIS A 260 -1.28 2.45 6.31
CA HIS A 260 -2.25 1.86 7.22
C HIS A 260 -3.02 0.74 6.53
N TRP A 261 -3.96 0.14 7.26
CA TRP A 261 -4.83 -0.92 6.76
C TRP A 261 -5.58 -0.52 5.49
N PHE A 262 -5.79 -1.50 4.60
CA PHE A 262 -6.54 -1.36 3.34
C PHE A 262 -5.94 -0.37 2.31
N GLY A 263 -4.63 -0.19 2.34
CA GLY A 263 -3.87 0.64 1.40
C GLY A 263 -4.05 2.14 1.64
N VAL A 264 -4.56 2.53 2.82
CA VAL A 264 -4.70 3.94 3.18
C VAL A 264 -3.33 4.50 3.52
N VAL A 265 -2.90 5.51 2.77
CA VAL A 265 -1.63 6.22 3.03
C VAL A 265 -1.95 7.61 3.56
N VAL A 266 -1.40 7.94 4.73
CA VAL A 266 -1.54 9.27 5.36
C VAL A 266 -0.23 10.04 5.16
N GLY A 267 -0.32 11.36 4.94
CA GLY A 267 0.87 12.20 4.76
C GLY A 267 1.70 11.83 3.52
N GLU A 268 1.06 11.27 2.49
CA GLU A 268 1.73 10.83 1.27
C GLU A 268 2.43 12.00 0.57
N LYS A 269 3.76 11.89 0.43
CA LYS A 269 4.57 12.85 -0.30
C LYS A 269 4.26 12.80 -1.79
N PRO A 270 4.33 13.94 -2.51
CA PRO A 270 4.38 13.95 -3.97
C PRO A 270 5.43 12.96 -4.48
N ARG A 271 5.09 12.27 -5.57
CA ARG A 271 5.90 11.18 -6.11
C ARG A 271 7.33 11.60 -6.45
N ASP A 272 7.50 12.78 -7.05
CA ASP A 272 8.81 13.29 -7.43
C ASP A 272 9.63 13.70 -6.19
N GLU A 273 8.97 14.25 -5.16
CA GLU A 273 9.62 14.55 -3.88
C GLU A 273 10.12 13.27 -3.19
N TRP A 274 9.29 12.23 -3.16
CA TRP A 274 9.71 10.93 -2.62
C TRP A 274 10.81 10.28 -3.46
N LYS A 275 10.71 10.38 -4.79
CA LYS A 275 11.76 9.88 -5.69
C LYS A 275 13.10 10.52 -5.36
N ASP A 276 13.15 11.86 -5.30
CA ASP A 276 14.39 12.59 -5.02
C ASP A 276 14.95 12.21 -3.64
N ALA A 277 14.08 12.05 -2.64
CA ALA A 277 14.47 11.58 -1.31
C ALA A 277 15.04 10.15 -1.35
N ALA A 278 14.36 9.21 -2.01
CA ALA A 278 14.79 7.82 -2.14
C ALA A 278 16.12 7.70 -2.89
N GLU A 279 16.29 8.43 -3.99
CA GLU A 279 17.53 8.50 -4.75
C GLU A 279 18.69 9.03 -3.90
N ALA A 280 18.45 10.08 -3.09
CA ALA A 280 19.45 10.58 -2.15
C ALA A 280 19.79 9.57 -1.02
N ILE A 281 18.85 8.71 -0.61
CA ILE A 281 19.11 7.60 0.34
C ILE A 281 19.99 6.52 -0.29
N LEU A 282 19.68 6.12 -1.52
CA LEU A 282 20.45 5.09 -2.19
C LEU A 282 21.84 5.59 -2.59
N ALA A 283 21.97 6.84 -3.05
CA ALA A 283 23.23 7.44 -3.46
C ALA A 283 24.27 7.55 -2.32
N ARG A 284 23.83 7.69 -1.06
CA ARG A 284 24.73 7.68 0.10
C ARG A 284 25.04 6.27 0.63
N ASN A 285 24.35 5.25 0.13
CA ASN A 285 24.47 3.85 0.54
C ASN A 285 24.94 2.95 -0.62
N LEU A 286 25.76 3.47 -1.55
CA LEU A 286 26.28 2.70 -2.69
C LEU A 286 27.13 1.48 -2.28
N ASP A 287 27.64 1.48 -1.05
CA ASP A 287 28.41 0.40 -0.44
C ASP A 287 27.55 -0.67 0.27
N ALA A 288 26.23 -0.60 0.15
CA ALA A 288 25.29 -1.54 0.74
C ALA A 288 24.75 -2.55 -0.30
N LEU A 289 24.18 -3.65 0.21
CA LEU A 289 23.21 -4.45 -0.53
C LEU A 289 21.81 -3.91 -0.23
N ALA A 290 20.98 -3.78 -1.26
CA ALA A 290 19.54 -3.61 -1.13
C ALA A 290 18.87 -4.98 -1.22
N VAL A 291 17.97 -5.26 -0.27
CA VAL A 291 17.09 -6.41 -0.30
C VAL A 291 15.65 -5.95 -0.51
N VAL A 292 14.99 -6.49 -1.54
CA VAL A 292 13.56 -6.25 -1.80
C VAL A 292 12.75 -7.01 -0.78
N VAL A 293 11.88 -6.32 -0.04
CA VAL A 293 10.99 -6.93 0.95
C VAL A 293 9.56 -6.49 0.71
N ASP A 294 8.66 -7.46 0.56
CA ASP A 294 7.21 -7.27 0.57
C ASP A 294 6.73 -7.32 2.03
N VAL A 295 6.36 -6.17 2.58
CA VAL A 295 5.80 -6.06 3.92
C VAL A 295 4.29 -5.93 3.88
N HIS A 296 3.63 -6.50 4.89
CA HIS A 296 2.18 -6.52 5.07
C HIS A 296 1.79 -5.70 6.29
N ILE A 297 0.69 -4.93 6.19
CA ILE A 297 0.05 -4.18 7.28
C ILE A 297 -1.47 -4.06 7.06
#